data_AF-A0A849FVC7-F1
#
_entry.id   AF-A0A849FVC7-F1
#
_cell.length_a   1.000
_cell.length_b   1.000
_cell.length_c   1.000
_cell.angle_alpha   90.00
_cell.angle_beta   90.00
_cell.angle_gamma   90.00
#
_symmetry.space_group_name_H-M   'P 1'
#
loop_
_entity.id
_entity.type
_entity.pdbx_description
1 polymer ?
#
loop_
_entity_poly.entity_id
_entity_poly.type
_entity_poly.pdbx_seq_one_letter_code
_entity_poly.pdbx_strand_id
1 'polypeptide(L)'
;MTKFFKALLIFALLGSPALAEPIPFDGSWREQGFLWFFNNSYKQNGDALTVGSDGTVSILYRPVPNDLRASQRASWDWSVSETVPPTDLTLKGGDDRNLAMYFVFTDRKTAETVNPKNLRRLLRNPNIRVLAYVWGGDHERGQILPSPYMDTRGVTVVRRPAGTGAHGERVDLSRDLQKAFGTRPEALIGVAVSADSDDTDTRVRAAVSGLRLD
;
A
#
# COMPACT_ATOMS: atom_id res chain seq x y z
N MET A 1 31.41 -51.81 34.40
CA MET A 1 30.49 -50.66 34.46
C MET A 1 30.99 -49.59 33.51
N THR A 2 30.48 -49.53 32.29
CA THR A 2 30.93 -48.57 31.27
C THR A 2 29.70 -47.81 30.78
N LYS A 3 29.57 -46.55 31.18
CA LYS A 3 28.44 -45.69 30.86
C LYS A 3 28.62 -45.11 29.45
N PHE A 4 27.70 -45.44 28.55
CA PHE A 4 27.57 -44.79 27.25
C PHE A 4 26.97 -43.39 27.43
N PHE A 5 27.71 -42.34 27.06
CA PHE A 5 27.18 -40.99 26.90
C PHE A 5 26.52 -40.88 25.52
N LYS A 6 25.19 -40.73 25.47
CA LYS A 6 24.48 -40.32 24.26
C LYS A 6 24.59 -38.81 24.14
N ALA A 7 25.34 -38.32 23.15
CA ALA A 7 25.32 -36.91 22.76
C ALA A 7 24.01 -36.64 22.00
N LEU A 8 23.16 -35.76 22.55
CA LEU A 8 21.94 -35.30 21.91
C LEU A 8 22.30 -34.08 21.04
N LEU A 9 22.24 -34.25 19.72
CA LEU A 9 22.40 -33.13 18.78
C LEU A 9 21.08 -32.33 18.75
N ILE A 10 21.12 -31.10 19.25
CA ILE A 10 20.02 -30.14 19.10
C ILE A 10 20.21 -29.45 17.74
N PHE A 11 19.36 -29.77 16.77
CA PHE A 11 19.27 -29.01 15.52
C PHE A 11 18.53 -27.70 15.79
N ALA A 12 19.27 -26.59 15.88
CA ALA A 12 18.67 -25.26 15.82
C ALA A 12 18.16 -25.03 14.38
N LEU A 13 16.85 -25.01 14.19
CA LEU A 13 16.20 -24.54 12.97
C LEU A 13 16.47 -23.04 12.85
N LEU A 14 17.56 -22.68 12.18
CA LEU A 14 17.77 -21.32 11.68
C LEU A 14 16.75 -21.10 10.58
N GLY A 15 15.70 -20.33 10.87
CA GLY A 15 14.76 -19.89 9.84
C GLY A 15 15.49 -19.06 8.80
N SER A 16 15.46 -19.52 7.54
CA SER A 16 15.96 -18.73 6.42
C SER A 16 15.24 -17.38 6.39
N PRO A 17 15.93 -16.24 6.19
CA PRO A 17 15.25 -14.99 5.94
C PRO A 17 14.35 -15.19 4.72
N ALA A 18 13.05 -14.92 4.86
CA ALA A 18 12.19 -14.80 3.71
C ALA A 18 12.79 -13.72 2.79
N LEU A 19 13.01 -14.07 1.52
CA LEU A 19 13.52 -13.12 0.56
C LEU A 19 12.36 -12.19 0.20
N ALA A 20 12.61 -10.88 0.19
CA ALA A 20 11.60 -9.90 -0.19
C ALA A 20 11.24 -10.08 -1.68
N GLU A 21 10.02 -10.53 -1.95
CA GLU A 21 9.52 -10.90 -3.26
C GLU A 21 9.08 -9.66 -4.04
N PRO A 22 9.53 -9.49 -5.31
CA PRO A 22 9.17 -8.34 -6.12
C PRO A 22 7.71 -8.41 -6.60
N ILE A 23 7.03 -7.26 -6.58
CA ILE A 23 5.71 -7.08 -7.18
C ILE A 23 5.87 -6.24 -8.45
N PRO A 24 5.92 -6.87 -9.64
CA PRO A 24 6.11 -6.13 -10.87
C PRO A 24 4.84 -5.37 -11.30
N PHE A 25 5.06 -4.26 -11.99
CA PHE A 25 4.10 -3.52 -12.80
C PHE A 25 4.15 -4.08 -14.23
N ASP A 26 3.56 -5.25 -14.42
CA ASP A 26 3.68 -6.13 -15.61
C ASP A 26 2.38 -6.23 -16.42
N GLY A 27 1.44 -5.31 -16.22
CA GLY A 27 0.12 -5.40 -16.81
C GLY A 27 -0.82 -6.36 -16.07
N SER A 28 -0.49 -6.81 -14.84
CA SER A 28 -1.45 -7.45 -13.94
C SER A 28 -2.29 -6.46 -13.11
N TRP A 29 -1.85 -5.20 -13.03
CA TRP A 29 -2.58 -4.16 -12.30
C TRP A 29 -3.72 -3.60 -13.14
N ARG A 30 -4.86 -3.32 -12.51
CA ARG A 30 -6.08 -2.84 -13.16
C ARG A 30 -6.54 -1.56 -12.51
N GLU A 31 -6.69 -0.54 -13.32
CA GLU A 31 -7.28 0.71 -12.89
C GLU A 31 -8.74 0.48 -12.50
N GLN A 32 -9.13 1.01 -11.34
CA GLN A 32 -10.49 0.95 -10.83
C GLN A 32 -11.09 2.35 -10.94
N GLY A 33 -11.64 2.69 -12.10
CA GLY A 33 -12.32 3.97 -12.33
C GLY A 33 -13.77 3.94 -11.85
N PHE A 34 -14.21 4.97 -11.14
CA PHE A 34 -15.63 5.30 -10.92
C PHE A 34 -16.10 6.18 -12.08
N LEU A 35 -16.98 5.66 -12.94
CA LEU A 35 -17.66 6.36 -14.05
C LEU A 35 -16.77 7.19 -15.01
N TRP A 36 -16.41 6.51 -16.10
CA TRP A 36 -16.13 6.96 -17.48
C TRP A 36 -15.21 8.15 -17.85
N PHE A 37 -14.83 9.15 -17.02
CA PHE A 37 -14.09 10.30 -17.59
C PHE A 37 -12.90 10.95 -16.85
N PHE A 38 -12.46 10.50 -15.67
CA PHE A 38 -11.30 11.14 -15.00
C PHE A 38 -10.33 10.10 -14.46
N ASN A 39 -9.54 9.52 -15.34
CA ASN A 39 -8.55 8.50 -14.99
C ASN A 39 -7.14 9.11 -15.03
N ASN A 40 -6.31 8.73 -14.06
CA ASN A 40 -4.87 8.95 -14.14
C ASN A 40 -4.26 8.13 -15.29
N SER A 41 -3.10 8.56 -15.79
CA SER A 41 -2.27 7.79 -16.70
C SER A 41 -1.33 6.89 -15.92
N TYR A 42 -1.40 5.58 -16.17
CA TYR A 42 -0.50 4.58 -15.58
C TYR A 42 0.30 3.86 -16.66
N LYS A 43 1.63 3.92 -16.59
CA LYS A 43 2.52 3.12 -17.46
C LYS A 43 3.27 2.08 -16.63
N GLN A 44 2.94 0.82 -16.87
CA GLN A 44 3.50 -0.35 -16.19
C GLN A 44 4.73 -0.86 -16.97
N ASN A 45 5.92 -0.73 -16.39
CA ASN A 45 7.21 -0.98 -17.06
C ASN A 45 8.08 -2.01 -16.30
N GLY A 46 7.48 -3.11 -15.85
CA GLY A 46 8.20 -4.16 -15.13
C GLY A 46 8.48 -3.77 -13.68
N ASP A 47 9.63 -3.16 -13.39
CA ASP A 47 9.99 -2.77 -12.01
C ASP A 47 9.42 -1.40 -11.59
N ALA A 48 8.92 -0.62 -12.55
CA ALA A 48 8.48 0.75 -12.34
C ALA A 48 7.07 1.01 -12.88
N LEU A 49 6.38 1.92 -12.21
CA LEU A 49 5.09 2.48 -12.57
C LEU A 49 5.27 3.99 -12.71
N THR A 50 5.03 4.52 -13.91
CA THR A 50 4.87 5.97 -14.10
C THR A 50 3.41 6.35 -13.91
N VAL A 51 3.17 7.43 -13.16
CA VAL A 51 1.85 7.95 -12.81
C VAL A 51 1.75 9.41 -13.26
N GLY A 52 0.69 9.73 -14.01
CA GLY A 52 0.30 11.09 -14.34
C GLY A 52 -1.14 11.36 -13.89
N SER A 53 -1.37 12.48 -13.23
CA SER A 53 -2.69 12.96 -12.82
C SER A 53 -2.84 14.40 -13.30
N ASP A 54 -3.98 14.74 -13.91
CA ASP A 54 -4.23 16.02 -14.58
C ASP A 54 -5.64 16.52 -14.24
N GLY A 55 -5.84 17.07 -13.04
CA GLY A 55 -7.17 17.41 -12.55
C GLY A 55 -8.06 16.17 -12.36
N THR A 56 -7.45 15.02 -12.01
CA THR A 56 -8.13 13.73 -11.95
C THR A 56 -7.75 12.92 -10.72
N VAL A 57 -8.53 11.85 -10.47
CA VAL A 57 -8.25 10.88 -9.44
C VAL A 57 -8.61 9.48 -9.91
N SER A 58 -7.69 8.54 -9.71
CA SER A 58 -8.02 7.13 -9.87
C SER A 58 -7.03 6.25 -9.11
N ILE A 59 -7.37 4.96 -8.99
CA ILE A 59 -6.56 3.98 -8.28
C ILE A 59 -6.20 2.80 -9.20
N LEU A 60 -4.92 2.46 -9.25
CA LEU A 60 -4.40 1.27 -9.90
C LEU A 60 -4.26 0.16 -8.87
N TYR A 61 -4.98 -0.94 -9.03
CA TYR A 61 -5.08 -1.99 -8.02
C TYR A 61 -4.65 -3.37 -8.55
N ARG A 62 -4.06 -4.19 -7.68
CA ARG A 62 -3.70 -5.58 -7.94
C ARG A 62 -3.97 -6.46 -6.71
N PRO A 63 -4.63 -7.63 -6.88
CA PRO A 63 -4.63 -8.68 -5.87
C PRO A 63 -3.22 -9.22 -5.61
N VAL A 64 -2.90 -9.46 -4.35
CA VAL A 64 -1.61 -10.07 -3.97
C VAL A 64 -1.66 -11.59 -4.21
N PRO A 65 -0.59 -12.19 -4.77
CA PRO A 65 -0.44 -13.65 -4.88
C PRO A 65 -0.67 -14.38 -3.55
N ASN A 66 -1.16 -15.62 -3.59
CA ASN A 66 -1.57 -16.35 -2.38
C ASN A 66 -0.42 -16.60 -1.39
N ASP A 67 0.77 -16.85 -1.92
CA ASP A 67 2.03 -17.05 -1.20
C ASP A 67 2.53 -15.77 -0.50
N LEU A 68 2.15 -14.59 -0.99
CA LEU A 68 2.51 -13.29 -0.40
C LEU A 68 1.44 -12.72 0.54
N ARG A 69 0.37 -13.46 0.81
CA ARG A 69 -0.68 -13.00 1.73
C ARG A 69 -0.19 -12.87 3.17
N ALA A 70 0.87 -13.59 3.53
CA ALA A 70 1.45 -13.55 4.87
C ALA A 70 2.46 -12.40 5.06
N SER A 71 2.73 -11.60 4.02
CA SER A 71 3.74 -10.54 4.10
C SER A 71 3.40 -9.48 5.14
N GLN A 72 4.42 -9.10 5.90
CA GLN A 72 4.33 -8.19 7.04
C GLN A 72 5.15 -6.92 6.84
N ARG A 73 6.01 -6.89 5.83
CA ARG A 73 6.85 -5.75 5.49
C ARG A 73 6.71 -5.44 4.00
N ALA A 74 6.99 -4.19 3.67
CA ALA A 74 7.08 -3.76 2.29
C ALA A 74 8.18 -2.71 2.11
N SER A 75 8.68 -2.63 0.89
CA SER A 75 9.59 -1.56 0.48
C SER A 75 9.33 -1.14 -0.95
N TRP A 76 9.55 0.13 -1.26
CA TRP A 76 9.49 0.68 -2.61
C TRP A 76 10.31 1.97 -2.65
N ASP A 77 10.61 2.42 -3.86
CA ASP A 77 11.08 3.78 -4.13
C ASP A 77 9.98 4.55 -4.84
N TRP A 78 9.94 5.86 -4.64
CA TRP A 78 9.08 6.75 -5.41
C TRP A 78 9.77 8.07 -5.74
N SER A 79 9.29 8.74 -6.77
CA SER A 79 9.74 10.08 -7.16
C SER A 79 8.56 10.92 -7.61
N VAL A 80 8.66 12.23 -7.39
CA VAL A 80 7.68 13.23 -7.80
C VAL A 80 8.43 14.38 -8.47
N SER A 81 8.07 14.70 -9.71
CA SER A 81 8.63 15.82 -10.47
C SER A 81 7.67 17.00 -10.62
N GLU A 82 6.37 16.76 -10.50
CA GLU A 82 5.32 17.79 -10.46
C GLU A 82 4.35 17.41 -9.33
N THR A 83 4.05 18.36 -8.45
CA THR A 83 3.34 18.14 -7.17
C THR A 83 2.07 18.98 -7.10
N VAL A 84 1.08 18.47 -6.36
CA VAL A 84 -0.06 19.28 -5.87
C VAL A 84 0.39 20.27 -4.78
N PRO A 85 -0.37 21.35 -4.51
CA PRO A 85 -0.18 22.16 -3.31
C PRO A 85 -0.46 21.35 -2.02
N PRO A 86 0.03 21.79 -0.85
CA PRO A 86 -0.33 21.17 0.42
C PRO A 86 -1.85 21.25 0.67
N THR A 87 -2.44 20.14 1.10
CA THR A 87 -3.88 19.97 1.36
C THR A 87 -4.12 19.21 2.66
N ASP A 88 -5.30 19.36 3.27
CA ASP A 88 -5.63 18.58 4.46
C ASP A 88 -6.17 17.19 4.08
N LEU A 89 -5.32 16.18 4.21
CA LEU A 89 -5.64 14.77 3.90
C LEU A 89 -6.81 14.18 4.70
N THR A 90 -7.33 14.89 5.72
CA THR A 90 -8.48 14.45 6.52
C THR A 90 -9.81 14.98 5.98
N LEU A 91 -9.79 15.87 4.99
CA LEU A 91 -10.98 16.49 4.42
C LEU A 91 -11.38 15.83 3.12
N LYS A 92 -12.61 15.30 3.07
CA LYS A 92 -13.19 14.77 1.84
C LYS A 92 -13.38 15.89 0.81
N GLY A 93 -12.88 15.71 -0.41
CA GLY A 93 -12.90 16.75 -1.44
C GLY A 93 -11.94 17.90 -1.16
N GLY A 94 -10.85 17.59 -0.44
CA GLY A 94 -9.73 18.49 -0.24
C GLY A 94 -8.46 17.72 0.13
N ASP A 95 -8.31 16.48 -0.36
CA ASP A 95 -7.26 15.54 0.05
C ASP A 95 -6.29 15.12 -1.06
N ASP A 96 -6.16 15.99 -2.08
CA ASP A 96 -5.19 15.88 -3.17
C ASP A 96 -3.79 15.53 -2.68
N ARG A 97 -3.13 14.60 -3.37
CA ARG A 97 -1.83 14.05 -2.98
C ARG A 97 -1.08 13.48 -4.18
N ASN A 98 0.25 13.57 -4.13
CA ASN A 98 1.09 13.11 -5.23
C ASN A 98 0.96 11.60 -5.44
N LEU A 99 1.22 10.81 -4.40
CA LEU A 99 1.15 9.36 -4.47
C LEU A 99 0.64 8.77 -3.16
N ALA A 100 -0.15 7.71 -3.28
CA ALA A 100 -0.50 6.85 -2.15
C ALA A 100 -0.26 5.39 -2.51
N MET A 101 0.52 4.69 -1.67
CA MET A 101 0.69 3.23 -1.73
C MET A 101 -0.23 2.57 -0.72
N TYR A 102 -1.18 1.77 -1.19
CA TYR A 102 -2.19 1.12 -0.37
C TYR A 102 -1.88 -0.35 -0.16
N PHE A 103 -2.15 -0.83 1.06
CA PHE A 103 -2.11 -2.24 1.42
C PHE A 103 -3.45 -2.63 2.04
N VAL A 104 -4.13 -3.60 1.43
CA VAL A 104 -5.49 -4.03 1.78
C VAL A 104 -5.42 -5.35 2.52
N PHE A 105 -5.89 -5.34 3.77
CA PHE A 105 -5.82 -6.45 4.70
C PHE A 105 -7.19 -6.96 5.13
N THR A 106 -7.26 -8.21 5.56
CA THR A 106 -8.42 -8.78 6.23
C THR A 106 -8.05 -9.94 7.16
N ASP A 107 -9.04 -10.51 7.84
CA ASP A 107 -8.89 -11.74 8.62
C ASP A 107 -8.86 -12.99 7.72
N ARG A 108 -8.29 -14.10 8.20
CA ARG A 108 -8.07 -15.32 7.41
C ARG A 108 -9.37 -15.91 6.87
N LYS A 109 -10.43 -15.93 7.67
CA LYS A 109 -11.75 -16.47 7.28
C LYS A 109 -12.35 -15.67 6.12
N THR A 110 -12.23 -14.36 6.17
CA THR A 110 -12.66 -13.47 5.08
C THR A 110 -11.80 -13.69 3.84
N ALA A 111 -10.47 -13.81 4.00
CA ALA A 111 -9.53 -14.04 2.89
C ALA A 111 -9.80 -15.32 2.08
N GLU A 112 -10.42 -16.34 2.69
CA GLU A 112 -10.81 -17.61 2.04
C GLU A 112 -12.02 -17.46 1.11
N THR A 113 -12.89 -16.49 1.35
CA THR A 113 -14.19 -16.38 0.67
C THR A 113 -14.32 -15.16 -0.24
N VAL A 114 -13.52 -14.12 0.00
CA VAL A 114 -13.56 -12.91 -0.82
C VAL A 114 -12.96 -13.15 -2.21
N ASN A 115 -13.51 -12.44 -3.21
CA ASN A 115 -12.87 -12.35 -4.52
C ASN A 115 -12.00 -11.08 -4.52
N PRO A 116 -10.66 -11.20 -4.45
CA PRO A 116 -9.82 -10.03 -4.29
C PRO A 116 -9.75 -9.17 -5.54
N LYS A 117 -10.22 -9.64 -6.71
CA LYS A 117 -10.28 -8.87 -7.96
C LYS A 117 -11.40 -7.81 -7.95
N ASN A 118 -12.39 -7.93 -7.06
CA ASN A 118 -13.50 -6.98 -6.98
C ASN A 118 -13.25 -5.98 -5.83
N LEU A 119 -12.43 -4.96 -6.08
CA LEU A 119 -12.06 -3.96 -5.08
C LEU A 119 -13.30 -3.27 -4.47
N ARG A 120 -14.29 -2.91 -5.29
CA ARG A 120 -15.53 -2.29 -4.79
C ARG A 120 -16.27 -3.16 -3.78
N ARG A 121 -16.35 -4.47 -4.02
CA ARG A 121 -16.97 -5.42 -3.07
C ARG A 121 -16.11 -5.61 -1.84
N LEU A 122 -14.78 -5.68 -2.00
CA LEU A 122 -13.86 -5.73 -0.87
C LEU A 122 -14.07 -4.53 0.05
N LEU A 123 -14.01 -3.30 -0.47
CA LEU A 123 -14.14 -2.08 0.33
C LEU A 123 -15.50 -1.88 0.99
N ARG A 124 -16.50 -2.75 0.76
CA ARG A 124 -17.78 -2.77 1.52
C ARG A 124 -17.76 -3.76 2.69
N ASN A 125 -16.76 -4.63 2.77
CA ASN A 125 -16.66 -5.62 3.83
C ASN A 125 -16.14 -4.94 5.13
N PRO A 126 -16.82 -5.12 6.28
CA PRO A 126 -16.43 -4.51 7.55
C PRO A 126 -15.10 -5.05 8.11
N ASN A 127 -14.66 -6.23 7.67
CA ASN A 127 -13.41 -6.86 8.10
C ASN A 127 -12.18 -6.39 7.31
N ILE A 128 -12.37 -5.49 6.35
CA ILE A 128 -11.25 -4.93 5.58
C ILE A 128 -10.59 -3.82 6.39
N ARG A 129 -9.26 -3.80 6.33
CA ARG A 129 -8.41 -2.72 6.84
C ARG A 129 -7.50 -2.25 5.74
N VAL A 130 -7.31 -0.95 5.60
CA VAL A 130 -6.46 -0.36 4.56
C VAL A 130 -5.47 0.59 5.22
N LEU A 131 -4.18 0.34 4.96
CA LEU A 131 -3.13 1.32 5.20
C LEU A 131 -2.80 2.01 3.88
N ALA A 132 -2.78 3.33 3.88
CA ALA A 132 -2.31 4.15 2.78
C ALA A 132 -1.05 4.91 3.21
N TYR A 133 0.09 4.67 2.55
CA TYR A 133 1.31 5.44 2.78
C TYR A 133 1.39 6.57 1.75
N VAL A 134 1.38 7.81 2.22
CA VAL A 134 1.13 8.98 1.36
C VAL A 134 2.35 9.89 1.25
N TRP A 135 2.63 10.32 0.02
CA TRP A 135 3.41 11.51 -0.27
C TRP A 135 2.44 12.59 -0.79
N GLY A 136 2.23 13.63 0.02
CA GLY A 136 1.30 14.71 -0.27
C GLY A 136 0.74 15.31 1.02
N GLY A 137 -0.09 16.33 0.88
CA GLY A 137 -0.78 16.98 1.99
C GLY A 137 0.08 17.94 2.81
N ASP A 138 -0.59 18.57 3.78
CA ASP A 138 -0.06 19.56 4.75
C ASP A 138 0.11 18.94 6.14
N HIS A 139 0.68 17.73 6.18
CA HIS A 139 0.80 16.92 7.39
C HIS A 139 2.26 16.48 7.60
N GLU A 140 2.63 16.26 8.86
CA GLU A 140 4.00 15.89 9.20
C GLU A 140 4.28 14.42 8.93
N ARG A 141 5.51 14.12 8.50
CA ARG A 141 5.96 12.75 8.30
C ARG A 141 5.80 11.92 9.57
N GLY A 142 5.14 10.77 9.44
CA GLY A 142 4.88 9.82 10.51
C GLY A 142 3.53 9.98 11.18
N GLN A 143 2.77 11.05 10.87
CA GLN A 143 1.40 11.20 11.35
C GLN A 143 0.51 10.08 10.79
N ILE A 144 -0.42 9.63 11.63
CA ILE A 144 -1.42 8.61 11.33
C ILE A 144 -2.78 9.31 11.36
N LEU A 145 -3.44 9.35 10.21
CA LEU A 145 -4.67 10.11 9.98
C LEU A 145 -5.83 9.16 9.62
N PRO A 146 -7.05 9.41 10.10
CA PRO A 146 -8.22 8.69 9.60
C PRO A 146 -8.44 9.00 8.12
N SER A 147 -8.81 7.99 7.34
CA SER A 147 -9.19 8.22 5.94
C SER A 147 -10.59 8.85 5.86
N PRO A 148 -10.80 9.95 5.11
CA PRO A 148 -12.12 10.56 4.96
C PRO A 148 -13.13 9.73 4.16
N TYR A 149 -12.70 8.63 3.54
CA TYR A 149 -13.54 7.78 2.67
C TYR A 149 -13.80 6.37 3.22
N MET A 150 -13.16 5.98 4.31
CA MET A 150 -13.15 4.58 4.76
C MET A 150 -13.57 4.37 6.21
N ASP A 151 -14.18 5.37 6.85
CA ASP A 151 -14.58 5.31 8.26
C ASP A 151 -13.40 4.80 9.13
N THR A 152 -13.65 3.90 10.08
CA THR A 152 -12.65 3.25 10.93
C THR A 152 -11.81 2.16 10.23
N ARG A 153 -12.01 1.93 8.93
CA ARG A 153 -11.38 0.84 8.18
C ARG A 153 -10.15 1.28 7.40
N GLY A 154 -9.97 2.58 7.15
CA GLY A 154 -8.85 3.11 6.40
C GLY A 154 -8.07 4.15 7.19
N VAL A 155 -6.76 4.08 7.10
CA VAL A 155 -5.84 5.01 7.75
C VAL A 155 -4.75 5.42 6.77
N THR A 156 -4.41 6.71 6.80
CA THR A 156 -3.29 7.29 6.08
C THR A 156 -2.09 7.42 7.01
N VAL A 157 -0.93 6.96 6.57
CA VAL A 157 0.37 7.16 7.23
C VAL A 157 1.19 8.09 6.36
N VAL A 158 1.43 9.30 6.85
CA VAL A 158 2.14 10.34 6.09
C VAL A 158 3.61 9.99 6.00
N ARG A 159 4.14 9.92 4.77
CA ARG A 159 5.57 9.69 4.53
C ARG A 159 6.29 10.97 4.15
N ARG A 160 5.65 11.84 3.40
CA ARG A 160 6.21 13.14 3.00
C ARG A 160 5.05 14.14 2.83
N PRO A 161 5.23 15.42 3.20
CA PRO A 161 4.32 16.47 2.80
C PRO A 161 4.36 16.65 1.27
N ALA A 162 3.46 17.46 0.72
CA ALA A 162 3.50 17.87 -0.68
C ALA A 162 4.88 18.45 -1.05
N GLY A 163 5.36 18.11 -2.25
CA GLY A 163 6.72 18.44 -2.69
C GLY A 163 7.25 17.46 -3.73
N THR A 164 8.45 17.76 -4.24
CA THR A 164 9.13 16.99 -5.28
C THR A 164 10.39 16.29 -4.73
N GLY A 165 10.95 15.35 -5.50
CA GLY A 165 12.19 14.65 -5.17
C GLY A 165 12.12 13.15 -5.44
N ALA A 166 12.97 12.39 -4.75
CA ALA A 166 12.95 10.92 -4.77
C ALA A 166 13.30 10.35 -3.39
N HIS A 167 12.63 9.26 -3.01
CA HIS A 167 12.79 8.64 -1.70
C HIS A 167 12.54 7.13 -1.74
N GLY A 168 13.25 6.39 -0.89
CA GLY A 168 12.96 5.01 -0.57
C GLY A 168 12.16 4.87 0.73
N GLU A 169 11.21 3.95 0.74
CA GLU A 169 10.40 3.60 1.89
C GLU A 169 10.59 2.13 2.27
N ARG A 170 10.68 1.87 3.58
CA ARG A 170 10.64 0.54 4.19
C ARG A 170 9.70 0.62 5.37
N VAL A 171 8.68 -0.24 5.38
CA VAL A 171 7.59 -0.18 6.35
C VAL A 171 7.34 -1.54 6.98
N ASP A 172 6.91 -1.50 8.24
CA ASP A 172 6.44 -2.67 8.99
C ASP A 172 4.92 -2.60 9.03
N LEU A 173 4.30 -3.30 8.09
CA LEU A 173 2.84 -3.30 7.91
C LEU A 173 2.17 -3.84 9.17
N SER A 174 2.69 -4.93 9.74
CA SER A 174 2.12 -5.53 10.95
C SER A 174 2.09 -4.55 12.12
N ARG A 175 3.21 -3.86 12.36
CA ARG A 175 3.31 -2.84 13.41
C ARG A 175 2.38 -1.65 13.14
N ASP A 176 2.32 -1.18 11.91
CA ASP A 176 1.53 0.01 11.59
C ASP A 176 0.02 -0.31 11.59
N LEU A 177 -0.41 -1.52 11.21
CA LEU A 177 -1.79 -1.97 11.41
C LEU A 177 -2.15 -2.09 12.89
N GLN A 178 -1.25 -2.63 13.71
CA GLN A 178 -1.47 -2.74 15.15
C GLN A 178 -1.67 -1.36 15.80
N LYS A 179 -0.89 -0.35 15.37
CA LYS A 179 -1.05 1.03 15.84
C LYS A 179 -2.35 1.65 15.33
N ALA A 180 -2.68 1.46 14.06
CA ALA A 180 -3.81 2.09 13.41
C ALA A 180 -5.17 1.52 13.85
N PHE A 181 -5.26 0.20 14.06
CA PHE A 181 -6.53 -0.49 14.24
C PHE A 181 -6.62 -1.33 15.52
N GLY A 182 -5.55 -1.41 16.32
CA GLY A 182 -5.51 -2.25 17.52
C GLY A 182 -5.47 -3.75 17.23
N THR A 183 -5.40 -4.16 15.96
CA THR A 183 -5.37 -5.57 15.53
C THR A 183 -4.17 -5.84 14.63
N ARG A 184 -3.68 -7.08 14.65
CA ARG A 184 -2.75 -7.58 13.63
C ARG A 184 -3.59 -8.26 12.55
N PRO A 185 -3.55 -7.81 11.29
CA PRO A 185 -4.23 -8.52 10.24
C PRO A 185 -3.52 -9.82 9.93
N GLU A 186 -4.29 -10.75 9.39
CA GLU A 186 -3.82 -12.10 9.12
C GLU A 186 -3.48 -12.32 7.65
N ALA A 187 -4.06 -11.51 6.74
CA ALA A 187 -3.85 -11.65 5.30
C ALA A 187 -3.82 -10.31 4.56
N LEU A 188 -2.73 -10.06 3.84
CA LEU A 188 -2.63 -9.04 2.79
C LEU A 188 -3.28 -9.59 1.51
N ILE A 189 -4.33 -8.95 1.02
CA ILE A 189 -5.11 -9.45 -0.14
C ILE A 189 -4.96 -8.58 -1.39
N GLY A 190 -4.43 -7.37 -1.26
CA GLY A 190 -4.29 -6.45 -2.38
C GLY A 190 -3.36 -5.29 -2.09
N VAL A 191 -2.80 -4.74 -3.15
CA VAL A 191 -2.00 -3.52 -3.16
C VAL A 191 -2.56 -2.55 -4.20
N ALA A 192 -2.38 -1.27 -3.96
CA ALA A 192 -2.84 -0.24 -4.88
C ALA A 192 -1.89 0.97 -4.92
N VAL A 193 -1.93 1.71 -6.02
CA VAL A 193 -1.28 3.02 -6.16
C VAL A 193 -2.33 4.02 -6.65
N SER A 194 -2.37 5.22 -6.07
CA SER A 194 -3.15 6.34 -6.62
C SER A 194 -2.33 7.61 -6.68
N ALA A 195 -2.80 8.54 -7.50
CA ALA A 195 -2.50 9.97 -7.43
C ALA A 195 -3.84 10.72 -7.43
N ASP A 196 -3.86 11.91 -6.85
CA ASP A 196 -5.08 12.68 -6.62
C ASP A 196 -4.80 14.17 -6.84
N SER A 197 -5.47 14.78 -7.82
CA SER A 197 -5.28 16.18 -8.21
C SER A 197 -6.58 16.87 -8.64
N ASP A 198 -7.73 16.27 -8.37
CA ASP A 198 -9.02 16.75 -8.88
C ASP A 198 -9.58 17.93 -8.09
N ASP A 199 -9.30 18.00 -6.78
CA ASP A 199 -9.79 19.08 -5.92
C ASP A 199 -9.07 20.42 -6.16
N THR A 200 -7.78 20.37 -6.50
CA THR A 200 -6.93 21.56 -6.70
C THR A 200 -6.79 21.96 -8.16
N ASP A 201 -7.32 21.17 -9.10
CA ASP A 201 -7.16 21.35 -10.56
C ASP A 201 -5.68 21.51 -10.96
N THR A 202 -4.82 20.70 -10.33
CA THR A 202 -3.37 20.70 -10.59
C THR A 202 -2.94 19.41 -11.28
N ARG A 203 -1.62 19.17 -11.32
CA ARG A 203 -1.05 18.02 -12.00
C ARG A 203 -0.04 17.32 -11.10
N VAL A 204 0.01 16.01 -11.25
CA VAL A 204 1.04 15.17 -10.66
C VAL A 204 1.82 14.46 -11.75
N ARG A 205 3.14 14.46 -11.62
CA ARG A 205 4.05 13.61 -12.40
C ARG A 205 4.94 12.86 -11.42
N ALA A 206 4.78 11.55 -11.38
CA ALA A 206 5.42 10.74 -10.37
C ALA A 206 5.74 9.33 -10.88
N ALA A 207 6.54 8.60 -10.10
CA ALA A 207 6.80 7.19 -10.34
C ALA A 207 6.95 6.42 -9.04
N VAL A 208 6.61 5.13 -9.09
CA VAL A 208 6.90 4.13 -8.04
C VAL A 208 7.77 3.04 -8.67
N SER A 209 8.78 2.55 -7.97
CA SER A 209 9.65 1.48 -8.47
C SER A 209 10.07 0.52 -7.36
N GLY A 210 10.49 -0.68 -7.75
CA GLY A 210 11.13 -1.63 -6.83
C GLY A 210 10.22 -2.10 -5.70
N LEU A 211 8.90 -2.19 -5.93
CA LEU A 211 7.95 -2.66 -4.93
C LEU A 211 8.25 -4.11 -4.55
N ARG A 212 8.43 -4.37 -3.25
CA ARG A 212 8.67 -5.70 -2.68
C ARG A 212 7.81 -5.94 -1.45
N LEU A 213 7.46 -7.20 -1.24
CA LEU A 213 6.77 -7.71 -0.06
C LEU A 213 7.64 -8.76 0.64
N ASP A 214 7.69 -8.71 1.97
CA ASP A 214 8.36 -9.69 2.84
C ASP A 214 7.36 -10.17 3.90
#